data_AF-A0A8H9KWB4-F1
#
_entry.id   AF-A0A8H9KWB4-F1
#
_cell.length_a   1.000
_cell.length_b   1.000
_cell.length_c   1.000
_cell.angle_alpha   90.00
_cell.angle_beta   90.00
_cell.angle_gamma   90.00
#
_symmetry.space_group_name_H-M   'P 1'
#
loop_
_entity.id
_entity.type
_entity.pdbx_description
1 polymer ?
#
loop_
_entity_poly.entity_id
_entity_poly.type
_entity_poly.pdbx_seq_one_letter_code
_entity_poly.pdbx_strand_id
1 'polypeptide(L)'
;MDELDFLKQHWQKDQDFPKVNQEEIRSMLHKSSSSLVKWIFIISLIELFLGILVNVAVFIYDKNAEALPLGMDILTGIIDVGSYIVILYFIYAFFNSYRKIKNTNNTKELLSNILVTRKTVGYYIKFNIYLIIVGIGLSAMSLIWEEDVLHKTVGHNIMFITMLVIVLFLFGWLSIAIVKMVYKFIYIRLVKKLEKNYEELERLENEMN
;
A
#
# COMPACT_ATOMS: atom_id res chain seq x y z
N MET A 1 57.51 -12.10 24.87
CA MET A 1 56.05 -12.26 25.00
C MET A 1 55.53 -12.15 23.59
N ASP A 2 55.15 -13.28 23.03
CA ASP A 2 54.93 -13.43 21.60
C ASP A 2 53.53 -12.93 21.25
N GLU A 3 53.40 -12.17 20.17
CA GLU A 3 52.11 -11.66 19.66
C GLU A 3 51.08 -12.79 19.47
N LEU A 4 51.56 -14.01 19.24
CA LEU A 4 50.76 -15.23 19.18
C LEU A 4 50.10 -15.57 20.52
N ASP A 5 50.78 -15.37 21.65
CA ASP A 5 50.23 -15.63 22.98
C ASP A 5 49.13 -14.62 23.32
N PHE A 6 49.28 -13.37 22.87
CA PHE A 6 48.25 -12.34 23.03
C PHE A 6 46.99 -12.65 22.20
N LEU A 7 47.16 -13.14 20.96
CA LEU A 7 46.06 -13.59 20.10
C LEU A 7 45.35 -14.82 20.69
N LYS A 8 46.11 -15.79 21.21
CA LYS A 8 45.59 -17.02 21.80
C LYS A 8 44.80 -16.73 23.09
N GLN A 9 45.23 -15.75 23.86
CA GLN A 9 44.56 -15.28 25.08
C GLN A 9 43.25 -14.54 24.76
N HIS A 10 43.21 -13.75 23.67
CA HIS A 10 41.96 -13.13 23.19
C HIS A 10 41.00 -14.18 22.59
N TRP A 11 41.52 -15.12 21.81
CA TRP A 11 40.74 -16.22 21.24
C TRP A 11 40.07 -17.10 22.29
N GLN A 12 40.71 -17.33 23.44
CA GLN A 12 40.11 -18.06 24.57
C GLN A 12 39.11 -17.21 25.37
N LYS A 13 39.25 -15.88 25.38
CA LYS A 13 38.29 -14.96 26.03
C LYS A 13 37.02 -14.77 25.20
N ASP A 14 37.12 -14.81 23.87
CA ASP A 14 35.98 -14.64 22.95
C ASP A 14 35.16 -15.92 22.74
N GLN A 15 35.47 -17.02 23.43
CA GLN A 15 34.65 -18.25 23.41
C GLN A 15 33.40 -18.18 24.29
N ASP A 16 33.27 -17.13 25.10
CA ASP A 16 32.05 -16.83 25.85
C ASP A 16 31.04 -16.10 24.95
N PHE A 17 30.72 -16.72 23.82
CA PHE A 17 29.52 -16.32 23.08
C PHE A 17 28.36 -16.51 24.04
N PRO A 18 27.50 -15.49 24.27
CA PRO A 18 26.32 -15.68 25.10
C PRO A 18 25.57 -16.88 24.51
N LYS A 19 25.40 -17.95 25.30
CA LYS A 19 24.57 -19.09 24.93
C LYS A 19 23.15 -18.57 24.89
N VAL A 20 22.79 -17.97 23.75
CA VAL A 20 21.49 -17.32 23.57
C VAL A 20 20.45 -18.43 23.72
N ASN A 21 19.70 -18.37 24.81
CA ASN A 21 18.70 -19.38 25.10
C ASN A 21 17.60 -19.29 24.03
N GLN A 22 17.02 -20.41 23.61
CA GLN A 22 16.01 -20.41 22.54
C GLN A 22 14.80 -19.52 22.89
N GLU A 23 14.44 -19.44 24.17
CA GLU A 23 13.42 -18.51 24.67
C GLU A 23 13.82 -17.03 24.50
N GLU A 24 15.11 -16.73 24.63
CA GLU A 24 15.67 -15.39 24.47
C GLU A 24 15.69 -14.98 22.99
N ILE A 25 16.08 -15.89 22.09
CA ILE A 25 15.97 -15.70 20.62
C ILE A 25 14.52 -15.43 20.23
N ARG A 26 13.57 -16.23 20.76
CA ARG A 26 12.14 -16.06 20.52
C ARG A 26 11.64 -14.70 21.04
N SER A 27 12.11 -14.25 22.20
CA SER A 27 11.77 -12.94 22.77
C SER A 27 12.29 -11.77 21.90
N MET A 28 13.49 -11.91 21.33
CA MET A 28 14.11 -10.90 20.47
C MET A 28 13.46 -10.84 19.09
N LEU A 29 13.15 -12.00 18.48
CA LEU A 29 12.38 -12.09 17.24
C LEU A 29 10.99 -11.49 17.41
N HIS A 30 10.32 -11.76 18.53
CA HIS A 30 9.02 -11.19 18.87
C HIS A 30 9.07 -9.65 18.99
N LYS A 31 10.03 -9.11 19.75
CA LYS A 31 10.16 -7.66 19.99
C LYS A 31 10.54 -6.90 18.71
N SER A 32 11.41 -7.46 17.88
CA SER A 32 11.81 -6.85 16.60
C SER A 32 10.67 -6.85 15.58
N SER A 33 9.90 -7.94 15.52
CA SER A 33 8.75 -8.05 14.64
C SER A 33 7.67 -7.05 15.04
N SER A 34 7.30 -6.98 16.34
CA SER A 34 6.30 -6.05 16.89
C SER A 34 6.54 -4.57 16.55
N SER A 35 7.80 -4.12 16.53
CA SER A 35 8.14 -2.74 16.15
C SER A 35 7.94 -2.48 14.65
N LEU A 36 8.37 -3.42 13.78
CA LEU A 36 8.16 -3.33 12.34
C LEU A 36 6.66 -3.31 11.99
N VAL A 37 5.85 -4.04 12.74
CA VAL A 37 4.39 -4.06 12.59
C VAL A 37 3.79 -2.67 12.77
N LYS A 38 4.18 -1.96 13.84
CA LYS A 38 3.66 -0.64 14.15
C LYS A 38 3.98 0.34 13.03
N TRP A 39 5.19 0.25 12.46
CA TRP A 39 5.60 1.07 11.32
C TRP A 39 4.81 0.76 10.05
N ILE A 40 4.61 -0.52 9.71
CA ILE A 40 3.79 -0.92 8.55
C ILE A 40 2.35 -0.43 8.72
N PHE A 41 1.80 -0.55 9.93
CA PHE A 41 0.46 -0.07 10.24
C PHE A 41 0.32 1.45 10.06
N ILE A 42 1.27 2.23 10.58
CA ILE A 42 1.30 3.69 10.42
C ILE A 42 1.37 4.07 8.94
N ILE A 43 2.22 3.39 8.17
CA ILE A 43 2.33 3.61 6.73
C ILE A 43 0.98 3.36 6.05
N SER A 44 0.32 2.23 6.33
CA SER A 44 -0.98 1.93 5.72
C SER A 44 -2.08 2.92 6.13
N LEU A 45 -2.01 3.47 7.35
CA LEU A 45 -2.91 4.53 7.80
C LEU A 45 -2.69 5.82 7.00
N ILE A 46 -1.42 6.20 6.78
CA ILE A 46 -1.05 7.36 5.97
C ILE A 46 -1.50 7.17 4.51
N GLU A 47 -1.32 5.97 3.94
CA GLU A 47 -1.76 5.64 2.58
C GLU A 47 -3.28 5.72 2.44
N LEU A 48 -4.03 5.21 3.42
CA LEU A 48 -5.49 5.33 3.46
C LEU A 48 -5.91 6.79 3.54
N PHE A 49 -5.28 7.56 4.42
CA PHE A 49 -5.56 8.99 4.59
C PHE A 49 -5.26 9.79 3.32
N LEU A 50 -4.13 9.52 2.66
CA LEU A 50 -3.80 10.10 1.36
C LEU A 50 -4.84 9.77 0.30
N GLY A 51 -5.30 8.51 0.23
CA GLY A 51 -6.37 8.11 -0.70
C GLY A 51 -7.66 8.88 -0.46
N ILE A 52 -8.07 9.03 0.80
CA ILE A 52 -9.25 9.84 1.16
C ILE A 52 -9.04 11.31 0.78
N LEU A 53 -7.85 11.86 1.05
CA LEU A 53 -7.53 13.26 0.76
C LEU A 53 -7.59 13.53 -0.75
N VAL A 54 -7.09 12.60 -1.58
CA VAL A 54 -7.22 12.67 -3.04
C VAL A 54 -8.69 12.62 -3.46
N ASN A 55 -9.49 11.69 -2.92
CA ASN A 55 -10.93 11.61 -3.23
C ASN A 55 -11.67 12.92 -2.86
N VAL A 56 -11.37 13.49 -1.69
CA VAL A 56 -11.97 14.77 -1.25
C VAL A 56 -11.51 15.92 -2.15
N ALA A 57 -10.23 15.96 -2.52
CA ALA A 57 -9.71 16.99 -3.41
C ALA A 57 -10.42 16.93 -4.78
N VAL A 58 -10.59 15.73 -5.35
CA VAL A 58 -11.34 15.53 -6.60
C VAL A 58 -12.78 16.02 -6.45
N PHE A 59 -13.48 15.60 -5.39
CA PHE A 59 -14.87 16.03 -5.14
C PHE A 59 -15.03 17.55 -5.00
N ILE A 60 -14.07 18.26 -4.40
CA ILE A 60 -14.10 19.72 -4.28
C ILE A 60 -13.86 20.39 -5.63
N TYR A 61 -12.96 19.85 -6.45
CA TYR A 61 -12.72 20.35 -7.82
C TYR A 61 -13.95 20.16 -8.71
N ASP A 62 -14.59 18.99 -8.62
CA ASP A 62 -15.73 18.62 -9.47
C ASP A 62 -17.00 19.43 -9.18
N LYS A 63 -17.17 19.95 -7.95
CA LYS A 63 -18.28 20.84 -7.60
C LYS A 63 -18.35 22.15 -8.40
N ASN A 64 -17.27 22.52 -9.10
CA ASN A 64 -17.23 23.72 -9.94
C ASN A 64 -17.36 23.40 -11.44
N ALA A 65 -17.60 22.14 -11.81
CA ALA A 65 -17.75 21.73 -13.20
C ALA A 65 -19.13 22.16 -13.76
N GLU A 66 -19.17 22.45 -15.07
CA GLU A 66 -20.41 22.72 -15.79
C GLU A 66 -21.37 21.52 -15.73
N ALA A 67 -22.67 21.78 -15.85
CA ALA A 67 -23.69 20.74 -15.70
C ALA A 67 -23.51 19.65 -16.77
N LEU A 68 -23.11 18.45 -16.32
CA LEU A 68 -23.03 17.27 -17.18
C LEU A 68 -24.41 16.91 -17.76
N PRO A 69 -24.46 16.25 -18.93
CA PRO A 69 -25.70 15.66 -19.43
C PRO A 69 -26.32 14.73 -18.38
N LEU A 70 -27.64 14.77 -18.22
CA LEU A 70 -28.38 14.05 -17.16
C LEU A 70 -27.96 12.58 -17.00
N GLY A 71 -27.75 11.87 -18.11
CA GLY A 71 -27.35 10.46 -18.07
C GLY A 71 -25.93 10.23 -17.54
N MET A 72 -25.03 11.18 -17.77
CA MET A 72 -23.63 11.12 -17.35
C MET A 72 -23.48 11.51 -15.87
N ASP A 73 -24.27 12.51 -15.43
CA ASP A 73 -24.37 12.93 -14.02
C ASP A 73 -24.94 11.82 -13.11
N ILE A 74 -25.97 11.10 -13.57
CA ILE A 74 -26.51 9.94 -12.85
C ILE A 74 -25.45 8.82 -12.77
N LEU A 75 -24.70 8.59 -13.84
CA LEU A 75 -23.70 7.54 -13.91
C LEU A 75 -22.51 7.84 -12.98
N THR A 76 -21.97 9.07 -13.01
CA THR A 76 -20.90 9.50 -12.09
C THR A 76 -21.36 9.41 -10.64
N GLY A 77 -22.58 9.88 -10.33
CA GLY A 77 -23.16 9.78 -8.99
C GLY A 77 -23.29 8.35 -8.46
N ILE A 78 -23.70 7.38 -9.31
CA ILE A 78 -23.75 5.97 -8.92
C ILE A 78 -22.34 5.41 -8.63
N ILE A 79 -21.35 5.76 -9.46
CA ILE A 79 -19.96 5.34 -9.29
C ILE A 79 -19.39 5.91 -7.99
N ASP A 80 -19.65 7.18 -7.68
CA ASP A 80 -19.16 7.84 -6.47
C ASP A 80 -19.75 7.20 -5.22
N VAL A 81 -21.07 7.02 -5.18
CA VAL A 81 -21.76 6.36 -4.06
C VAL A 81 -21.22 4.94 -3.86
N GLY A 82 -21.07 4.16 -4.94
CA GLY A 82 -20.48 2.83 -4.89
C GLY A 82 -19.05 2.84 -4.37
N SER A 83 -18.25 3.81 -4.81
CA SER A 83 -16.86 4.00 -4.39
C SER A 83 -16.74 4.30 -2.91
N TYR A 84 -17.59 5.18 -2.37
CA TYR A 84 -17.61 5.49 -0.95
C TYR A 84 -17.99 4.29 -0.09
N ILE A 85 -18.94 3.45 -0.54
CA ILE A 85 -19.29 2.20 0.16
C ILE A 85 -18.07 1.26 0.22
N VAL A 86 -17.35 1.11 -0.90
CA VAL A 86 -16.15 0.27 -0.94
C VAL A 86 -15.04 0.83 -0.05
N ILE A 87 -14.83 2.15 -0.03
CA ILE A 87 -13.87 2.80 0.86
C ILE A 87 -14.23 2.54 2.33
N LEU A 88 -15.51 2.68 2.72
CA LEU A 88 -15.98 2.36 4.07
C LEU A 88 -15.72 0.90 4.45
N TYR A 89 -15.93 -0.04 3.53
CA TYR A 89 -15.57 -1.44 3.73
C TYR A 89 -14.07 -1.61 4.01
N PHE A 90 -13.20 -0.96 3.24
CA PHE A 90 -11.75 -1.04 3.47
C PHE A 90 -11.33 -0.40 4.79
N ILE A 91 -11.95 0.70 5.21
CA ILE A 91 -11.74 1.31 6.54
C ILE A 91 -12.13 0.31 7.63
N TYR A 92 -13.29 -0.32 7.53
CA TYR A 92 -13.74 -1.33 8.49
C TYR A 92 -12.77 -2.53 8.54
N ALA A 93 -12.38 -3.06 7.37
CA ALA A 93 -11.44 -4.17 7.27
C ALA A 93 -10.09 -3.81 7.92
N PHE A 94 -9.61 -2.59 7.71
CA PHE A 94 -8.38 -2.08 8.31
C PHE A 94 -8.50 -1.94 9.83
N PHE A 95 -9.64 -1.46 10.34
CA PHE A 95 -9.88 -1.35 11.78
C PHE A 95 -9.99 -2.72 12.47
N ASN A 96 -10.62 -3.69 11.81
CA ASN A 96 -10.68 -5.06 12.32
C ASN A 96 -9.27 -5.67 12.42
N SER A 97 -8.47 -5.49 11.37
CA SER A 97 -7.05 -5.85 11.37
C SER A 97 -6.25 -5.18 12.49
N TYR A 98 -6.46 -3.88 12.73
CA TYR A 98 -5.83 -3.16 13.84
C TYR A 98 -6.17 -3.76 15.19
N ARG A 99 -7.46 -4.03 15.44
CA ARG A 99 -7.93 -4.56 16.73
C ARG A 99 -7.35 -5.95 17.00
N LYS A 100 -7.24 -6.80 15.98
CA LYS A 100 -6.60 -8.11 16.08
C LYS A 100 -5.11 -7.98 16.42
N ILE A 101 -4.38 -7.12 15.72
CA ILE A 101 -2.94 -6.90 15.98
C ILE A 101 -2.69 -6.33 17.38
N LYS A 102 -3.56 -5.44 17.88
CA LYS A 102 -3.41 -4.85 19.22
C LYS A 102 -3.63 -5.85 20.36
N ASN A 103 -4.53 -6.81 20.17
CA ASN A 103 -4.98 -7.72 21.24
C ASN A 103 -4.32 -9.12 21.18
N THR A 104 -3.57 -9.44 20.14
CA THR A 104 -2.87 -10.72 20.01
C THR A 104 -1.56 -10.72 20.80
N ASN A 105 -1.42 -11.69 21.72
CA ASN A 105 -0.17 -11.97 22.43
C ASN A 105 0.68 -13.07 21.74
N ASN A 106 0.14 -13.70 20.69
CA ASN A 106 0.82 -14.75 19.93
C ASN A 106 1.54 -14.18 18.69
N THR A 107 2.87 -14.27 18.66
CA THR A 107 3.73 -13.78 17.57
C THR A 107 3.31 -14.29 16.18
N LYS A 108 2.91 -15.56 16.07
CA LYS A 108 2.56 -16.20 14.79
C LYS A 108 1.27 -15.63 14.22
N GLU A 109 0.27 -15.48 15.09
CA GLU A 109 -1.01 -14.86 14.73
C GLU A 109 -0.84 -13.37 14.40
N LEU A 110 0.02 -12.66 15.13
CA LEU A 110 0.38 -11.28 14.86
C LEU A 110 0.98 -11.15 13.45
N LEU A 111 2.01 -11.96 13.13
CA LEU A 111 2.66 -12.01 11.82
C LEU A 111 1.69 -12.34 10.69
N SER A 112 0.84 -13.37 10.86
CA SER A 112 -0.17 -13.75 9.88
C SER A 112 -1.17 -12.63 9.60
N ASN A 113 -1.73 -12.02 10.66
CA ASN A 113 -2.67 -10.91 10.54
C ASN A 113 -2.06 -9.71 9.80
N ILE A 114 -0.75 -9.49 9.90
CA ILE A 114 -0.04 -8.42 9.17
C ILE A 114 0.09 -8.73 7.69
N LEU A 115 0.45 -9.96 7.34
CA LEU A 115 0.52 -10.40 5.95
C LEU A 115 -0.86 -10.25 5.27
N VAL A 116 -1.94 -10.58 5.98
CA VAL A 116 -3.32 -10.39 5.52
C VAL A 116 -3.65 -8.90 5.39
N THR A 117 -3.41 -8.10 6.42
CA THR A 117 -3.69 -6.64 6.40
C THR A 117 -2.99 -5.95 5.24
N ARG A 118 -1.74 -6.33 4.95
CA ARG A 118 -0.97 -5.82 3.81
C ARG A 118 -1.60 -6.20 2.48
N LYS A 119 -2.11 -7.44 2.31
CA LYS A 119 -2.85 -7.82 1.10
C LYS A 119 -4.08 -6.94 0.93
N THR A 120 -4.82 -6.70 2.02
CA THR A 120 -6.00 -5.82 2.03
C THR A 120 -5.66 -4.39 1.60
N VAL A 121 -4.59 -3.79 2.14
CA VAL A 121 -4.12 -2.45 1.74
C VAL A 121 -3.69 -2.44 0.27
N GLY A 122 -3.01 -3.48 -0.20
CA GLY A 122 -2.65 -3.63 -1.62
C GLY A 122 -3.88 -3.68 -2.54
N TYR A 123 -4.96 -4.34 -2.12
CA TYR A 123 -6.24 -4.33 -2.86
C TYR A 123 -6.90 -2.95 -2.84
N TYR A 124 -6.88 -2.25 -1.70
CA TYR A 124 -7.39 -0.88 -1.59
C TYR A 124 -6.69 0.10 -2.53
N ILE A 125 -5.36 0.00 -2.62
CA ILE A 125 -4.57 0.85 -3.52
C ILE A 125 -4.91 0.55 -4.99
N LYS A 126 -4.99 -0.73 -5.37
CA LYS A 126 -5.41 -1.11 -6.75
C LYS A 126 -6.80 -0.59 -7.08
N PHE A 127 -7.74 -0.68 -6.14
CA PHE A 127 -9.08 -0.15 -6.29
C PHE A 127 -9.07 1.38 -6.51
N ASN A 128 -8.32 2.14 -5.71
CA ASN A 128 -8.18 3.59 -5.91
C ASN A 128 -7.55 3.95 -7.26
N ILE A 129 -6.54 3.21 -7.73
CA ILE A 129 -5.98 3.44 -9.08
C ILE A 129 -7.04 3.22 -10.15
N TYR A 130 -7.84 2.15 -10.03
CA TYR A 130 -8.90 1.87 -10.98
C TYR A 130 -9.94 3.01 -10.98
N LEU A 131 -10.33 3.52 -9.81
CA LEU A 131 -11.21 4.68 -9.70
C LEU A 131 -10.62 5.93 -10.35
N ILE A 132 -9.34 6.22 -10.14
CA ILE A 132 -8.68 7.36 -10.78
C ILE A 132 -8.70 7.21 -12.30
N ILE A 133 -8.42 6.01 -12.84
CA ILE A 133 -8.44 5.75 -14.28
C ILE A 133 -9.86 5.92 -14.84
N VAL A 134 -10.88 5.40 -14.15
CA VAL A 134 -12.29 5.55 -14.55
C VAL A 134 -12.71 7.01 -14.51
N GLY A 135 -12.40 7.73 -13.43
CA GLY A 135 -12.71 9.15 -13.28
C GLY A 135 -12.08 10.00 -14.39
N ILE A 136 -10.79 9.78 -14.66
CA ILE A 136 -10.10 10.42 -15.78
C ILE A 136 -10.78 10.11 -17.12
N GLY A 137 -11.19 8.86 -17.35
CA GLY A 137 -11.90 8.46 -18.57
C GLY A 137 -13.23 9.19 -18.74
N LEU A 138 -14.00 9.33 -17.65
CA LEU A 138 -15.27 10.06 -17.65
C LEU A 138 -15.04 11.56 -17.90
N SER A 139 -14.05 12.18 -17.26
CA SER A 139 -13.69 13.58 -17.50
C SER A 139 -13.20 13.82 -18.94
N ALA A 140 -12.52 12.86 -19.54
CA ALA A 140 -12.14 12.96 -20.95
C ALA A 140 -13.34 12.90 -21.88
N MET A 141 -14.31 12.04 -21.59
CA MET A 141 -15.55 11.95 -22.35
C MET A 141 -16.40 13.22 -22.21
N SER A 142 -16.44 13.84 -21.02
CA SER A 142 -17.15 15.11 -20.83
C SER A 142 -16.50 16.25 -21.62
N LEU A 143 -15.17 16.36 -21.60
CA LEU A 143 -14.44 17.36 -22.39
C LEU A 143 -14.69 17.23 -23.90
N ILE A 144 -14.74 16.01 -24.43
CA ILE A 144 -15.07 15.78 -25.85
C ILE A 144 -16.50 16.21 -26.18
N TRP A 145 -17.43 16.05 -25.23
CA TRP A 145 -18.82 16.44 -25.39
C TRP A 145 -19.00 17.96 -25.32
N GLU A 146 -18.26 18.63 -24.43
CA GLU A 146 -18.36 20.07 -24.15
C GLU A 146 -17.62 20.94 -25.18
N GLU A 147 -16.47 20.51 -25.69
CA GLU A 147 -15.70 21.25 -26.71
C GLU A 147 -16.38 21.32 -28.09
N ASP A 148 -17.57 20.74 -28.24
CA ASP A 148 -18.32 20.61 -29.48
C ASP A 148 -17.40 20.09 -30.61
N VAL A 149 -16.58 19.09 -30.26
CA VAL A 149 -15.56 18.50 -31.14
C VAL A 149 -16.21 18.03 -32.44
N LEU A 150 -17.50 17.67 -32.42
CA LEU A 150 -18.25 17.30 -33.63
C LEU A 150 -18.38 18.44 -34.67
N HIS A 151 -18.26 19.71 -34.27
CA HIS A 151 -18.43 20.88 -35.15
C HIS A 151 -17.12 21.57 -35.55
N LYS A 152 -15.96 21.16 -35.00
CA LYS A 152 -14.64 21.66 -35.38
C LYS A 152 -14.02 20.86 -36.54
N THR A 153 -13.04 21.45 -37.24
CA THR A 153 -12.34 20.79 -38.35
C THR A 153 -11.71 19.47 -37.91
N VAL A 154 -11.84 18.43 -38.75
CA VAL A 154 -11.34 17.07 -38.48
C VAL A 154 -9.89 17.04 -37.97
N GLY A 155 -9.00 17.90 -38.52
CA GLY A 155 -7.61 18.01 -38.07
C GLY A 155 -7.44 18.50 -36.63
N HIS A 156 -8.28 19.43 -36.17
CA HIS A 156 -8.26 19.92 -34.80
C HIS A 156 -8.71 18.83 -33.82
N ASN A 157 -9.75 18.08 -34.18
CA ASN A 157 -10.28 16.98 -33.37
C ASN A 157 -9.25 15.86 -33.19
N ILE A 158 -8.58 15.47 -34.28
CA ILE A 158 -7.53 14.44 -34.24
C ILE A 158 -6.39 14.91 -33.33
N MET A 159 -5.95 16.16 -33.45
CA MET A 159 -4.87 16.71 -32.62
C MET A 159 -5.26 16.77 -31.14
N PHE A 160 -6.47 17.25 -30.83
CA PHE A 160 -6.99 17.34 -29.46
C PHE A 160 -7.11 15.95 -28.81
N ILE A 161 -7.77 15.01 -29.49
CA ILE A 161 -7.93 13.64 -28.98
C ILE A 161 -6.56 12.97 -28.78
N THR A 162 -5.63 13.14 -29.72
CA THR A 162 -4.29 12.56 -29.62
C THR A 162 -3.53 13.15 -28.42
N MET A 163 -3.57 14.47 -28.22
CA MET A 163 -2.93 15.13 -27.08
C MET A 163 -3.54 14.67 -25.76
N LEU A 164 -4.87 14.59 -25.69
CA LEU A 164 -5.61 14.12 -24.52
C LEU A 164 -5.16 12.69 -24.17
N VAL A 165 -5.17 11.76 -25.13
CA VAL A 165 -4.73 10.37 -24.92
C VAL A 165 -3.29 10.29 -24.40
N ILE A 166 -2.37 11.12 -24.93
CA ILE A 166 -0.98 11.17 -24.46
C ILE A 166 -0.91 11.63 -23.00
N VAL A 167 -1.62 12.70 -22.64
CA VAL A 167 -1.64 13.22 -21.26
C VAL A 167 -2.21 12.19 -20.30
N LEU A 168 -3.32 11.53 -20.67
CA LEU A 168 -3.92 10.48 -19.85
C LEU A 168 -2.98 9.28 -19.68
N PHE A 169 -2.32 8.86 -20.75
CA PHE A 169 -1.36 7.77 -20.69
C PHE A 169 -0.18 8.10 -19.79
N LEU A 170 0.39 9.30 -19.91
CA LEU A 170 1.49 9.76 -19.05
C LEU A 170 1.07 9.83 -17.58
N PHE A 171 -0.10 10.38 -17.29
CA PHE A 171 -0.59 10.50 -15.91
C PHE A 171 -0.93 9.13 -15.30
N GLY A 172 -1.56 8.25 -16.06
CA GLY A 172 -1.85 6.87 -15.65
C GLY A 172 -0.57 6.08 -15.41
N TRP A 173 0.40 6.17 -16.32
CA TRP A 173 1.73 5.57 -16.17
C TRP A 173 2.44 6.09 -14.91
N LEU A 174 2.44 7.42 -14.71
CA LEU A 174 3.07 8.05 -13.54
C LEU A 174 2.42 7.58 -12.23
N SER A 175 1.09 7.53 -12.18
CA SER A 175 0.35 7.06 -11.01
C SER A 175 0.70 5.62 -10.66
N ILE A 176 0.73 4.72 -11.66
CA ILE A 176 1.14 3.32 -11.47
C ILE A 176 2.61 3.23 -11.04
N ALA A 177 3.49 4.05 -11.62
CA ALA A 177 4.92 4.08 -11.27
C ALA A 177 5.15 4.52 -9.82
N ILE A 178 4.47 5.57 -9.35
CA ILE A 178 4.53 6.05 -7.96
C ILE A 178 4.09 4.95 -7.01
N VAL A 179 2.93 4.32 -7.27
CA VAL A 179 2.45 3.23 -6.41
C VAL A 179 3.42 2.06 -6.39
N LYS A 180 3.92 1.65 -7.56
CA LYS A 180 4.89 0.55 -7.64
C LYS A 180 6.19 0.90 -6.92
N MET A 181 6.60 2.17 -6.95
CA MET A 181 7.77 2.66 -6.22
C MET A 181 7.55 2.62 -4.71
N VAL A 182 6.43 3.15 -4.21
CA VAL A 182 6.07 3.09 -2.78
C VAL A 182 5.99 1.64 -2.31
N TYR A 183 5.29 0.78 -3.06
CA TYR A 183 5.19 -0.63 -2.76
C TYR A 183 6.57 -1.29 -2.76
N LYS A 184 7.41 -1.07 -3.78
CA LYS A 184 8.76 -1.65 -3.85
C LYS A 184 9.64 -1.20 -2.69
N PHE A 185 9.62 0.09 -2.34
CA PHE A 185 10.51 0.68 -1.34
C PHE A 185 10.20 0.17 0.06
N ILE A 186 8.92 0.12 0.40
CA ILE A 186 8.44 -0.34 1.71
C ILE A 186 8.55 -1.86 1.81
N TYR A 187 8.22 -2.57 0.72
CA TYR A 187 8.09 -4.03 0.71
C TYR A 187 9.42 -4.77 0.65
N ILE A 188 10.42 -4.31 -0.10
CA ILE A 188 11.69 -5.06 -0.21
C ILE A 188 12.41 -5.17 1.14
N ARG A 189 12.38 -4.12 1.97
CA ARG A 189 13.21 -4.06 3.17
C ARG A 189 12.52 -4.61 4.42
N LEU A 190 11.25 -4.25 4.65
CA LEU A 190 10.54 -4.67 5.85
C LEU A 190 9.93 -6.07 5.73
N VAL A 191 9.33 -6.41 4.59
CA VAL A 191 8.59 -7.68 4.43
C VAL A 191 9.53 -8.87 4.40
N LYS A 192 10.63 -8.79 3.63
CA LYS A 192 11.60 -9.89 3.57
C LYS A 192 12.14 -10.24 4.96
N LYS A 193 12.32 -9.23 5.80
CA LYS A 193 12.78 -9.42 7.18
C LYS A 193 11.70 -10.07 8.04
N LEU A 194 10.44 -9.66 7.86
CA LEU A 194 9.30 -10.19 8.60
C LEU A 194 8.96 -11.65 8.22
N GLU A 195 9.02 -11.97 6.93
CA GLU A 195 8.75 -13.31 6.38
C GLU A 195 9.82 -14.30 6.83
N LYS A 196 11.10 -13.89 6.79
CA LYS A 196 12.20 -14.68 7.34
C LYS A 196 12.02 -14.96 8.85
N ASN A 197 11.63 -13.95 9.63
CA ASN A 197 11.36 -14.13 11.05
C ASN A 197 10.18 -15.09 11.30
N TYR A 198 9.15 -15.09 10.44
CA TYR A 198 8.01 -16.00 10.53
C TYR A 198 8.41 -17.44 10.22
N GLU A 199 9.15 -17.66 9.13
CA GLU A 199 9.66 -18.99 8.76
C GLU A 199 10.59 -19.57 9.83
N GLU A 200 11.43 -18.75 10.45
CA GLU A 200 12.30 -19.18 11.56
C GLU A 200 11.48 -19.57 12.80
N LEU A 201 10.43 -18.81 13.16
CA LEU A 201 9.54 -19.18 14.26
C LEU A 201 8.79 -20.49 13.99
N GLU A 202 8.35 -20.71 12.75
CA GLU A 202 7.66 -21.93 12.35
C GLU A 202 8.59 -23.15 12.36
N ARG A 203 9.85 -23.00 11.91
CA ARG A 203 10.85 -24.06 12.00
C ARG A 203 11.13 -24.47 13.44
N LEU A 204 11.33 -23.50 14.33
CA LEU A 204 11.55 -23.77 15.75
C LEU A 204 10.37 -24.51 16.37
N GLU A 205 9.14 -24.15 16.04
CA GLU A 205 7.94 -24.81 16.55
C GLU A 205 7.80 -26.25 16.04
N ASN A 206 8.23 -26.52 14.81
CA ASN A 206 8.23 -27.86 14.20
C ASN A 206 9.36 -28.76 14.70
N GLU A 207 10.53 -28.22 15.07
CA GLU A 207 11.58 -28.97 15.78
C GLU A 207 11.19 -29.32 17.23
N MET A 208 10.21 -28.56 17.76
CA MET A 208 9.49 -28.72 19.03
C MET A 208 8.69 -30.02 19.23
N ASN A 209 8.09 -30.52 18.14
CA ASN A 209 7.05 -31.54 18.13
C ASN A 209 7.52 -32.84 17.48
#